data_AF-A0A2V2ETI8-F1
#
_entry.id   AF-A0A2V2ETI8-F1
#
_cell.length_a   1.000
_cell.length_b   1.000
_cell.length_c   1.000
_cell.angle_alpha   90.00
_cell.angle_beta   90.00
_cell.angle_gamma   90.00
#
_symmetry.space_group_name_H-M   'P 1'
#
loop_
_entity.id
_entity.type
_entity.pdbx_description
1 polymer ?
#
loop_
_entity_poly.entity_id
_entity_poly.type
_entity_poly.pdbx_seq_one_letter_code
_entity_poly.pdbx_strand_id
1 'polypeptide(L)'
;MSHHLVKSQVFYAVWCKIFYVERDCVAVFAARLKEFIGDRPISQFAREVGIPQQTISRYLRCQREISLTYLCRIADYFGEDIDFLLGRKDY
;
A
#
# COMPACT_ATOMS: atom_id res chain seq x y z
N MET A 1 -31.87 -6.34 -10.08
CA MET A 1 -32.02 -5.36 -8.97
C MET A 1 -31.02 -5.77 -7.89
N SER A 2 -29.75 -5.40 -8.00
CA SER A 2 -29.20 -4.16 -7.43
C SER A 2 -29.67 -3.90 -6.01
N HIS A 3 -28.89 -4.27 -5.01
CA HIS A 3 -28.77 -3.48 -3.79
C HIS A 3 -27.32 -3.45 -3.32
N HIS A 4 -26.67 -2.37 -3.73
CA HIS A 4 -25.43 -1.81 -3.24
C HIS A 4 -25.48 -1.68 -1.71
N LEU A 5 -24.52 -2.28 -1.00
CA LEU A 5 -24.17 -1.86 0.36
C LEU A 5 -22.76 -1.29 0.34
N VAL A 6 -22.73 0.03 0.42
CA VAL A 6 -21.54 0.87 0.59
C VAL A 6 -20.89 0.51 1.93
N LYS A 7 -19.86 -0.34 1.89
CA LYS A 7 -19.10 -0.74 3.09
C LYS A 7 -18.17 0.41 3.49
N SER A 8 -18.58 1.14 4.53
CA SER A 8 -17.88 2.28 5.13
C SER A 8 -16.46 1.91 5.57
N GLN A 9 -15.48 2.76 5.22
CA GLN A 9 -14.05 2.59 5.49
C GLN A 9 -13.69 2.50 6.99
N VAL A 10 -14.62 2.82 7.89
CA VAL A 10 -14.40 2.82 9.34
C VAL A 10 -14.37 1.39 9.93
N PHE A 11 -15.02 0.42 9.27
CA PHE A 11 -15.13 -0.95 9.81
C PHE A 11 -13.83 -1.74 9.71
N TYR A 12 -13.01 -1.46 8.68
CA TYR A 12 -11.73 -2.15 8.47
C TYR A 12 -10.70 -1.88 9.58
N ALA A 13 -10.72 -0.69 10.19
CA ALA A 13 -9.72 -0.30 11.19
C ALA A 13 -9.92 -0.96 12.57
N VAL A 14 -11.16 -1.30 12.94
CA VAL A 14 -11.47 -1.90 14.25
C VAL A 14 -11.36 -3.43 14.19
N TRP A 15 -11.73 -4.03 13.04
CA TRP A 15 -11.65 -5.48 12.86
C TRP A 15 -10.23 -6.01 12.65
N CYS A 16 -9.30 -5.18 12.17
CA CYS A 16 -7.90 -5.58 11.97
C CYS A 16 -7.12 -5.77 13.29
N LYS A 17 -7.63 -5.30 14.44
CA LYS A 17 -6.91 -5.34 15.72
C LYS A 17 -7.22 -6.54 16.63
N ILE A 18 -8.32 -7.27 16.42
CA ILE A 18 -8.83 -8.18 17.46
C ILE A 18 -8.60 -9.67 17.17
N PHE A 19 -8.41 -10.14 15.91
CA PHE A 19 -8.37 -11.61 15.71
C PHE A 19 -7.61 -12.19 14.50
N TYR A 20 -6.63 -11.53 13.87
CA TYR A 20 -5.89 -12.18 12.77
C TYR A 20 -4.38 -11.91 12.79
N VAL A 21 -3.63 -12.91 13.27
CA VAL A 21 -2.19 -13.05 13.08
C VAL A 21 -1.95 -13.78 11.76
N GLU A 22 -2.24 -13.12 10.64
CA GLU A 22 -1.68 -13.51 9.34
C GLU A 22 -1.08 -12.24 8.72
N ARG A 23 0.11 -12.35 8.11
CA ARG A 23 0.88 -11.21 7.60
C ARG A 23 0.02 -10.38 6.63
N ASP A 24 -0.41 -9.20 7.06
CA ASP A 24 -1.10 -8.26 6.19
C ASP A 24 -0.10 -7.61 5.23
N CYS A 25 -0.05 -8.12 4.00
CA CYS A 25 0.81 -7.61 2.93
C CYS A 25 0.53 -6.13 2.63
N VAL A 26 -0.69 -5.63 2.89
CA VAL A 26 -1.05 -4.21 2.72
C VAL A 26 -0.35 -3.36 3.77
N ALA A 27 -0.36 -3.79 5.03
CA ALA A 27 0.30 -3.09 6.13
C ALA A 27 1.83 -3.10 5.97
N VAL A 28 2.42 -4.24 5.62
CA VAL A 28 3.87 -4.36 5.39
C VAL A 28 4.31 -3.49 4.21
N PHE A 29 3.57 -3.55 3.10
CA PHE A 29 3.83 -2.70 1.95
C PHE A 29 3.75 -1.21 2.30
N ALA A 30 2.72 -0.80 3.04
CA ALA A 30 2.58 0.59 3.47
C ALA A 30 3.75 1.07 4.33
N ALA A 31 4.24 0.22 5.25
CA ALA A 31 5.40 0.52 6.08
C ALA A 31 6.68 0.67 5.25
N ARG A 32 7.01 -0.33 4.41
CA ARG A 32 8.18 -0.28 3.53
C ARG A 32 8.14 0.89 2.55
N LEU A 33 6.98 1.14 1.95
CA LEU A 33 6.81 2.27 1.05
C LEU A 33 7.05 3.59 1.77
N LYS A 34 6.64 3.72 3.03
CA LYS A 34 6.90 4.92 3.84
C LYS A 34 8.40 5.09 4.10
N GLU A 35 9.11 4.02 4.44
CA GLU A 35 10.57 4.03 4.62
C GLU A 35 11.30 4.45 3.34
N PHE A 36 10.88 3.90 2.20
CA PHE A 36 11.45 4.21 0.89
C PHE A 36 11.12 5.61 0.38
N ILE A 37 9.98 6.17 0.78
CA ILE A 37 9.69 7.59 0.52
C ILE A 37 10.61 8.46 1.40
N GLY A 38 10.85 8.05 2.65
CA GLY A 38 11.66 8.82 3.60
C GLY A 38 11.04 10.19 3.86
N ASP A 39 11.88 11.22 3.92
CA ASP A 39 11.44 12.59 4.21
C ASP A 39 10.95 13.37 2.99
N ARG A 40 10.98 12.77 1.78
CA ARG A 40 10.58 13.50 0.57
C ARG A 40 9.06 13.69 0.50
N PRO A 41 8.58 14.77 -0.14
CA PRO A 41 7.16 14.98 -0.34
C PRO A 41 6.52 13.86 -1.17
N ILE A 42 5.34 13.37 -0.75
CA ILE A 42 4.58 12.36 -1.51
C ILE A 42 4.28 12.84 -2.93
N SER A 43 4.04 14.14 -3.13
CA SER A 43 3.82 14.74 -4.44
C SER A 43 5.02 14.59 -5.39
N GLN A 44 6.24 14.69 -4.86
CA GLN A 44 7.46 14.47 -5.62
C GLN A 44 7.56 13.00 -6.05
N PHE A 45 7.44 12.07 -5.09
CA PHE A 45 7.49 10.63 -5.38
C PHE A 45 6.41 10.22 -6.40
N ALA A 46 5.17 10.67 -6.20
CA ALA A 46 4.05 10.38 -7.09
C ALA A 46 4.32 10.77 -8.55
N ARG A 47 4.98 11.92 -8.77
CA ARG A 47 5.39 12.37 -10.10
C ARG A 47 6.48 11.48 -10.68
N GLU A 48 7.46 11.08 -9.87
CA GLU A 48 8.59 10.24 -10.31
C GLU A 48 8.13 8.83 -10.71
N VAL A 49 7.22 8.21 -9.97
CA VAL A 49 6.67 6.87 -10.32
C VAL A 49 5.50 6.91 -11.30
N GLY A 50 4.99 8.10 -11.64
CA GLY A 50 3.82 8.27 -12.50
C GLY A 50 2.55 7.64 -11.91
N ILE A 51 2.37 7.71 -10.59
CA ILE A 51 1.20 7.22 -9.86
C ILE A 51 0.51 8.42 -9.20
N PRO A 52 -0.82 8.59 -9.32
CA PRO A 52 -1.49 9.72 -8.70
C PRO A 52 -1.22 9.81 -7.19
N GLN A 53 -0.91 11.00 -6.69
CA GLN A 53 -0.59 11.23 -5.28
C GLN A 53 -1.66 10.67 -4.34
N GLN A 54 -2.94 10.84 -4.68
CA GLN A 54 -4.05 10.30 -3.87
C GLN A 54 -4.01 8.77 -3.77
N THR A 55 -3.56 8.09 -4.82
CA THR A 55 -3.40 6.62 -4.83
C THR A 55 -2.29 6.21 -3.87
N ILE A 56 -1.13 6.88 -3.92
CA ILE A 56 -0.04 6.66 -2.95
C ILE A 56 -0.51 6.93 -1.52
N SER A 57 -1.21 8.04 -1.28
CA SER A 57 -1.77 8.35 0.04
C SER A 57 -2.79 7.32 0.54
N ARG A 58 -3.49 6.61 -0.34
CA ARG A 58 -4.38 5.49 0.05
C ARG A 58 -3.59 4.24 0.39
N TYR A 59 -2.49 3.97 -0.31
CA TYR A 59 -1.58 2.87 0.03
C TYR A 59 -0.94 3.06 1.40
N LEU A 60 -0.37 4.25 1.67
CA LEU A 60 0.26 4.56 2.96
C LEU A 60 -0.71 4.52 4.16
N ARG A 61 -2.02 4.61 3.90
CA ARG A 61 -3.08 4.52 4.93
C ARG A 61 -3.78 3.16 4.94
N CYS A 62 -3.26 2.18 4.20
CA CYS A 62 -3.84 0.84 4.05
C CYS A 62 -5.32 0.84 3.59
N GLN A 63 -5.75 1.91 2.91
CA GLN A 63 -7.15 2.05 2.46
C GLN A 63 -7.42 1.36 1.12
N ARG A 64 -6.36 0.89 0.46
CA ARG A 64 -6.43 0.29 -0.86
C ARG A 64 -5.28 -0.69 -1.02
N GLU A 65 -5.58 -1.85 -1.59
CA GLU A 65 -4.59 -2.81 -2.06
C GLU A 65 -3.90 -2.29 -3.34
N ILE A 66 -2.60 -2.54 -3.45
CA ILE A 66 -1.84 -2.16 -4.64
C ILE A 66 -2.13 -3.14 -5.78
N SER A 67 -2.30 -2.62 -6.99
CA SER A 67 -2.39 -3.48 -8.18
C SER A 67 -1.00 -3.91 -8.63
N LEU A 68 -0.89 -5.08 -9.25
CA LEU A 68 0.38 -5.62 -9.74
C LEU A 68 1.15 -4.62 -10.63
N THR A 69 0.46 -3.92 -11.53
CA THR A 69 1.07 -2.90 -12.39
C THR A 69 1.78 -1.79 -11.61
N TYR A 70 1.16 -1.29 -10.54
CA TYR A 70 1.76 -0.25 -9.72
C TYR A 70 2.83 -0.79 -8.78
N LEU A 71 2.68 -2.05 -8.33
CA LEU A 71 3.69 -2.72 -7.53
C LEU A 71 4.99 -2.89 -8.31
N CYS A 72 4.93 -3.41 -9.54
CA CYS A 72 6.10 -3.52 -10.41
C CYS A 72 6.74 -2.15 -10.67
N ARG A 73 5.93 -1.11 -10.91
CA ARG A 73 6.45 0.24 -11.13
C ARG A 73 7.24 0.79 -9.94
N ILE A 74 6.77 0.52 -8.73
CA ILE A 74 7.44 0.94 -7.50
C ILE A 74 8.72 0.12 -7.28
N ALA A 75 8.64 -1.20 -7.51
CA ALA A 75 9.79 -2.10 -7.47
C ALA A 75 10.90 -1.65 -8.44
N ASP A 76 10.55 -1.38 -9.69
CA ASP A 76 11.48 -0.91 -10.73
C ASP A 76 12.10 0.45 -10.37
N TYR A 77 11.33 1.34 -9.74
CA TYR A 77 11.81 2.65 -9.32
C TYR A 77 12.87 2.57 -8.20
N PHE A 78 12.68 1.67 -7.23
CA PHE A 78 13.63 1.49 -6.13
C PHE A 78 14.74 0.46 -6.43
N GLY A 79 14.58 -0.34 -7.49
CA GLY A 79 15.48 -1.45 -7.79
C GLY A 79 15.31 -2.65 -6.85
N GLU A 80 14.11 -2.85 -6.32
CA GLU A 80 13.80 -3.83 -5.27
C GLU A 80 12.86 -4.93 -5.75
N ASP A 81 12.85 -6.09 -5.08
CA ASP A 81 11.95 -7.19 -5.41
C ASP A 81 10.53 -6.94 -4.87
N ILE A 82 9.51 -7.33 -5.62
CA ILE A 82 8.11 -7.27 -5.19
C ILE A 82 7.85 -8.12 -3.93
N ASP A 83 8.56 -9.24 -3.77
CA ASP A 83 8.50 -10.09 -2.59
C ASP A 83 9.02 -9.36 -1.34
N PHE A 84 10.06 -8.53 -1.50
CA PHE A 84 10.55 -7.67 -0.44
C PHE A 84 9.49 -6.61 -0.12
N LEU A 85 8.97 -5.88 -1.12
CA LEU A 85 7.94 -4.87 -0.89
C LEU A 85 6.71 -5.40 -0.14
N LEU A 86 6.31 -6.66 -0.38
CA LEU A 86 5.14 -7.29 0.26
C LEU A 86 5.45 -8.05 1.56
N GLY A 87 6.71 -8.23 1.95
CA GLY A 87 7.08 -9.01 3.15
C GLY A 87 7.00 -10.50 3.03
N ARG A 88 7.19 -11.00 1.81
CA ARG A 88 7.41 -12.41 1.50
C ARG A 88 8.87 -12.81 1.72
N LYS A 89 9.80 -11.85 1.65
CA LYS A 89 11.23 -12.00 1.97
C LYS A 89 11.69 -10.87 2.88
N ASP A 90 12.60 -11.21 3.78
CA ASP A 90 13.38 -10.29 4.60
C ASP A 90 14.86 -10.63 4.33
N TYR A 91 15.73 -9.63 4.22
CA TYR A 91 17.18 -9.80 4.02
C TYR A 91 17.94 -9.64 5.35
#